data_AF-A0A510NX48-F1
#
_entry.id   AF-A0A510NX48-F1
#
_cell.length_a   1.000
_cell.length_b   1.000
_cell.length_c   1.000
_cell.angle_alpha   90.00
_cell.angle_beta   90.00
_cell.angle_gamma   90.00
#
_symmetry.space_group_name_H-M   'P 1'
#
loop_
_entity.id
_entity.type
_entity.pdbx_description
1 polymer ?
#
loop_
_entity_poly.entity_id
_entity_poly.type
_entity_poly.pdbx_seq_one_letter_code
_entity_poly.pdbx_strand_id
1 'polypeptide(L)'
;MRFFSRKHQQPEPDNNDDQPPPEGTETKGDLNKIAAENDVAASANQAAGTAWLAGHLNHLTPEQEQKLVEFKALVEEKGYYKPKKEGTDVPSHSDATLLRFLRARKFDVQGAYKQFSETEDWRKENKIDDLYENIRLESYERTRQMYPQWTGRRDRRGIPVYLFEVKHLTSKNVSQFSQEVSEQGASETHKDSAIPARLLCLFSLYENLLQFVHPLCSALARPNPETPIVSSNNIVDISGVSLMQFWNLRSHMQDASVLSTAHYPETLDRIFIIGAPSFFPTVWNWIKRWFDPVTVSKIFILSSAEVKSTLETFMEPSSIPSQYGGTLDFKWGDLPNMDDAARALAGGLESPPATEGGKPVFLKGPVRFFSDHMEVLGSDQGKPRRANIPVPPQAATTAPAAVEEPATVPAASDEKVEAVEPAAAPVETTAPAA
;
A
#
# COMPACT_ATOMS: atom_id res chain seq x y z
N MET A 1 -48.08 -12.72 -3.85
CA MET A 1 -48.41 -11.37 -4.35
C MET A 1 -47.12 -10.61 -4.55
N ARG A 2 -46.91 -10.07 -5.75
CA ARG A 2 -45.69 -9.43 -6.28
C ARG A 2 -45.47 -8.04 -5.67
N PHE A 3 -44.28 -7.71 -5.16
CA PHE A 3 -43.71 -6.36 -4.95
C PHE A 3 -42.24 -6.58 -4.52
N PHE A 4 -41.15 -6.02 -5.08
CA PHE A 4 -40.88 -4.95 -6.03
C PHE A 4 -39.74 -5.39 -6.97
N SER A 5 -39.95 -5.23 -8.29
CA SER A 5 -38.88 -5.15 -9.28
C SER A 5 -38.60 -3.66 -9.50
N ARG A 6 -37.47 -3.17 -9.00
CA ARG A 6 -36.88 -1.91 -9.46
C ARG A 6 -35.57 -2.27 -10.15
N LYS A 7 -35.63 -2.40 -11.48
CA LYS A 7 -34.46 -2.30 -12.34
C LYS A 7 -33.73 -1.02 -11.95
N HIS A 8 -32.53 -1.14 -11.40
CA HIS A 8 -31.56 -0.05 -11.46
C HIS A 8 -31.26 0.14 -12.94
N GLN A 9 -31.84 1.19 -13.50
CA GLN A 9 -31.46 1.70 -14.80
C GLN A 9 -30.08 2.32 -14.57
N GLN A 10 -29.03 1.59 -14.93
CA GLN A 10 -27.70 2.16 -15.06
C GLN A 10 -27.82 3.40 -15.95
N PRO A 11 -27.24 4.55 -15.58
CA PRO A 11 -27.12 5.65 -16.53
C PRO A 11 -26.36 5.12 -17.74
N GLU A 12 -26.88 5.36 -18.95
CA GLU A 12 -26.16 5.05 -20.18
C GLU A 12 -24.78 5.73 -20.14
N PRO A 13 -23.71 5.06 -20.56
CA PRO A 13 -22.41 5.70 -20.65
C PRO A 13 -22.49 6.82 -21.69
N ASP A 14 -22.14 8.03 -21.28
CA ASP A 14 -21.99 9.17 -22.18
C ASP A 14 -20.87 8.84 -23.18
N ASN A 15 -21.26 8.49 -24.41
CA ASN A 15 -20.40 7.93 -25.45
C ASN A 15 -19.46 8.97 -26.10
N ASN A 16 -19.25 10.13 -25.46
CA ASN A 16 -18.43 11.24 -25.97
C ASN A 16 -17.05 11.35 -25.31
N ASP A 17 -16.69 10.48 -24.36
CA ASP A 17 -15.48 10.59 -23.52
C ASP A 17 -14.35 9.60 -23.92
N ASP A 18 -14.42 9.01 -25.12
CA ASP A 18 -13.54 7.91 -25.56
C ASP A 18 -12.25 8.36 -26.27
N GLN A 19 -12.07 9.67 -26.45
CA GLN A 19 -10.82 10.23 -26.98
C GLN A 19 -9.98 10.77 -25.82
N PRO A 20 -8.64 10.55 -25.81
CA PRO A 20 -7.78 11.22 -24.84
C PRO A 20 -7.96 12.74 -24.98
N PRO A 21 -7.92 13.50 -23.88
CA PRO A 21 -7.92 14.95 -23.99
C PRO A 21 -6.80 15.36 -24.96
N PRO A 22 -7.02 16.39 -25.80
CA PRO A 22 -5.94 16.91 -26.63
C PRO A 22 -4.77 17.23 -25.70
N GLU A 23 -3.54 16.92 -26.09
CA GLU A 23 -2.34 17.29 -25.32
C GLU A 23 -2.38 18.81 -25.12
N GLY A 24 -2.87 19.22 -23.95
CA GLY A 24 -3.01 20.61 -23.58
C GLY A 24 -1.62 21.20 -23.36
N THR A 25 -1.53 22.52 -23.42
CA THR A 25 -0.34 23.29 -23.07
C THR A 25 -0.07 23.27 -21.56
N GLU A 26 -0.33 22.17 -20.86
CA GLU A 26 0.04 21.99 -19.46
C GLU A 26 1.56 21.80 -19.40
N THR A 27 2.21 22.67 -18.64
CA THR A 27 3.67 22.85 -18.70
C THR A 27 4.36 22.07 -17.59
N LYS A 28 5.70 21.95 -17.65
CA LYS A 28 6.52 21.53 -16.49
C LYS A 28 6.17 22.31 -15.20
N GLY A 29 5.63 23.53 -15.31
CA GLY A 29 5.19 24.33 -14.17
C GLY A 29 4.01 23.73 -13.40
N ASP A 30 3.13 22.97 -14.05
CA ASP A 30 1.96 22.36 -13.41
C ASP A 30 2.33 21.07 -12.66
N LEU A 31 3.30 20.29 -13.19
CA LEU A 31 3.93 19.21 -12.43
C LEU A 31 4.60 19.72 -11.16
N ASN A 32 5.32 20.85 -11.24
CA ASN A 32 5.97 21.44 -10.07
C ASN A 32 4.96 21.95 -9.03
N LYS A 33 3.78 22.43 -9.44
CA LYS A 33 2.70 22.79 -8.50
C LYS A 33 2.11 21.56 -7.80
N ILE A 34 1.83 20.50 -8.55
CA ILE A 34 1.33 19.24 -7.98
C ILE A 34 2.37 18.59 -7.04
N ALA A 35 3.66 18.65 -7.42
CA ALA A 35 4.74 18.20 -6.56
C ALA A 35 4.88 19.09 -5.31
N ALA A 36 4.70 20.41 -5.44
CA ALA A 36 4.72 21.36 -4.32
C ALA A 36 3.52 21.24 -3.36
N GLU A 37 2.40 20.65 -3.80
CA GLU A 37 1.27 20.33 -2.92
C GLU A 37 1.59 19.19 -1.93
N ASN A 38 2.61 18.36 -2.22
CA ASN A 38 3.04 17.27 -1.35
C ASN A 38 4.40 17.61 -0.70
N ASP A 39 4.34 18.08 0.55
CA ASP A 39 5.54 18.39 1.33
C ASP A 39 6.27 17.09 1.75
N VAL A 40 7.30 16.75 0.98
CA VAL A 40 8.19 15.60 1.24
C VAL A 40 8.80 15.68 2.63
N ALA A 41 9.22 16.88 3.07
CA ALA A 41 9.86 17.06 4.37
C ALA A 41 8.85 16.85 5.51
N ALA A 42 7.63 17.36 5.40
CA ALA A 42 6.57 17.11 6.37
C ALA A 42 6.22 15.61 6.44
N SER A 43 6.08 14.94 5.29
CA SER A 43 5.78 13.49 5.27
C SER A 43 6.94 12.65 5.80
N ALA A 44 8.18 13.05 5.53
CA ALA A 44 9.38 12.44 6.09
C ALA A 44 9.43 12.56 7.60
N ASN A 45 9.16 13.76 8.14
CA ASN A 45 9.07 13.99 9.58
C ASN A 45 7.97 13.14 10.22
N GLN A 46 6.81 13.01 9.56
CA GLN A 46 5.73 12.12 10.01
C GLN A 46 6.14 10.65 10.00
N ALA A 47 6.94 10.21 9.01
CA ALA A 47 7.45 8.84 8.91
C ALA A 47 8.53 8.54 9.95
N ALA A 48 9.39 9.51 10.26
CA ALA A 48 10.45 9.37 11.24
C ALA A 48 9.93 9.37 12.68
N GLY A 49 8.82 10.06 12.93
CA GLY A 49 8.14 10.07 14.23
C GLY A 49 7.12 8.94 14.41
N THR A 50 6.28 9.08 15.43
CA THR A 50 5.22 8.10 15.80
C THR A 50 3.84 8.49 15.25
N ALA A 51 3.71 9.62 14.57
CA ALA A 51 2.42 10.14 14.09
C ALA A 51 1.70 9.20 13.12
N TRP A 52 2.42 8.33 12.40
CA TRP A 52 1.82 7.31 11.52
C TRP A 52 1.15 6.15 12.28
N LEU A 53 1.40 6.00 13.58
CA LEU A 53 0.77 4.97 14.42
C LEU A 53 -0.64 5.36 14.89
N ALA A 54 -1.02 6.64 14.79
CA ALA A 54 -2.29 7.11 15.32
C ALA A 54 -3.48 6.32 14.72
N GLY A 55 -4.33 5.76 15.59
CA GLY A 55 -5.47 4.95 15.17
C GLY A 55 -5.11 3.51 14.74
N HIS A 56 -3.86 3.09 14.93
CA HIS A 56 -3.44 1.69 14.81
C HIS A 56 -3.52 0.97 16.16
N LEU A 57 -3.47 -0.36 16.11
CA LEU A 57 -3.48 -1.21 17.30
C LEU A 57 -2.33 -0.81 18.25
N ASN A 58 -2.65 -0.72 19.55
CA ASN A 58 -1.78 -0.25 20.63
C ASN A 58 -1.47 1.26 20.65
N HIS A 59 -2.07 2.04 19.74
CA HIS A 59 -1.92 3.50 19.64
C HIS A 59 -3.28 4.18 19.40
N LEU A 60 -4.31 3.65 20.07
CA LEU A 60 -5.68 4.18 20.04
C LEU A 60 -5.87 5.18 21.17
N THR A 61 -6.68 6.22 20.95
CA THR A 61 -7.21 7.01 22.07
C THR A 61 -8.27 6.21 22.84
N PRO A 62 -8.62 6.56 24.09
CA PRO A 62 -9.68 5.87 24.83
C PRO A 62 -11.02 5.84 24.08
N GLU A 63 -11.34 6.91 23.34
CA GLU A 63 -12.53 6.96 22.48
C GLU A 63 -12.43 5.95 21.32
N GLN A 64 -11.27 5.86 20.67
CA GLN A 64 -11.05 4.91 19.57
C GLN A 64 -11.08 3.45 20.05
N GLU A 65 -10.56 3.17 21.25
CA GLU A 65 -10.68 1.86 21.89
C GLU A 65 -12.15 1.49 22.11
N GLN A 66 -12.94 2.43 22.64
CA GLN A 66 -14.37 2.23 22.81
C GLN A 66 -15.07 1.96 21.47
N LYS A 67 -14.71 2.71 20.41
CA LYS A 67 -15.25 2.49 19.05
C LYS A 67 -14.89 1.12 18.49
N LEU A 68 -13.70 0.60 18.77
CA LEU A 68 -13.32 -0.77 18.40
C LEU A 68 -14.17 -1.82 19.13
N VAL A 69 -14.42 -1.64 20.43
CA VAL A 69 -15.29 -2.52 21.21
C VAL A 69 -16.73 -2.49 20.68
N GLU A 70 -17.29 -1.30 20.47
CA GLU A 70 -18.64 -1.11 19.89
C GLU A 70 -18.74 -1.78 18.51
N PHE A 71 -17.71 -1.60 17.67
CA PHE A 71 -17.68 -2.18 16.34
C PHE A 71 -17.65 -3.71 16.39
N LYS A 72 -16.75 -4.31 17.19
CA LYS A 72 -16.65 -5.77 17.38
C LYS A 72 -17.96 -6.37 17.85
N ALA A 73 -18.61 -5.76 18.83
CA ALA A 73 -19.91 -6.21 19.32
C ALA A 73 -20.98 -6.17 18.23
N LEU A 74 -21.02 -5.08 17.44
CA LEU A 74 -21.97 -4.94 16.33
C LEU A 74 -21.75 -6.00 15.24
N VAL A 75 -20.51 -6.20 14.77
CA VAL A 75 -20.25 -7.21 13.72
C VAL A 75 -20.40 -8.64 14.22
N GLU A 76 -20.20 -8.91 15.51
CA GLU A 76 -20.52 -10.21 16.12
C GLU A 76 -22.04 -10.45 16.15
N GLU A 77 -22.81 -9.48 16.66
CA GLU A 77 -24.28 -9.55 16.71
C GLU A 77 -24.89 -9.81 15.33
N LYS A 78 -24.32 -9.18 14.29
CA LYS A 78 -24.76 -9.33 12.90
C LYS A 78 -24.20 -10.57 12.20
N GLY A 79 -23.35 -11.36 12.86
CA GLY A 79 -22.82 -12.63 12.35
C GLY A 79 -21.64 -12.52 11.37
N TYR A 80 -21.01 -11.35 11.27
CA TYR A 80 -19.83 -11.12 10.41
C TYR A 80 -18.50 -11.32 11.15
N TYR A 81 -18.51 -11.38 12.48
CA TYR A 81 -17.31 -11.60 13.29
C TYR A 81 -17.51 -12.74 14.28
N LYS A 82 -16.48 -13.57 14.44
CA LYS A 82 -16.42 -14.62 15.46
C LYS A 82 -15.25 -14.30 16.39
N PRO A 83 -15.50 -13.90 17.65
CA PRO A 83 -14.42 -13.64 18.58
C PRO A 83 -13.69 -14.93 18.95
N LYS A 84 -12.51 -14.78 19.53
CA LYS A 84 -11.83 -15.88 20.21
C LYS A 84 -12.70 -16.35 21.38
N LYS A 85 -13.07 -17.64 21.40
CA LYS A 85 -13.77 -18.28 22.53
C LYS A 85 -12.84 -19.33 23.15
N GLU A 86 -13.14 -19.71 24.37
CA GLU A 86 -12.44 -20.80 25.04
C GLU A 86 -12.58 -22.08 24.18
N GLY A 87 -11.48 -22.55 23.59
CA GLY A 87 -11.45 -23.68 22.65
C GLY A 87 -11.40 -23.34 21.15
N THR A 88 -11.36 -22.06 20.74
CA THR A 88 -10.99 -21.67 19.37
C THR A 88 -9.61 -20.99 19.34
N ASP A 89 -8.75 -21.40 18.41
CA ASP A 89 -7.36 -20.93 18.41
C ASP A 89 -7.20 -19.45 17.99
N VAL A 90 -8.10 -18.91 17.15
CA VAL A 90 -7.97 -17.56 16.56
C VAL A 90 -9.35 -16.92 16.26
N PRO A 91 -9.55 -15.60 16.47
CA PRO A 91 -10.75 -14.91 15.98
C PRO A 91 -10.83 -14.93 14.44
N SER A 92 -12.04 -14.75 13.87
CA SER A 92 -12.19 -14.74 12.40
C SER A 92 -11.43 -13.59 11.71
N HIS A 93 -11.23 -12.49 12.42
CA HIS A 93 -10.46 -11.33 11.98
C HIS A 93 -9.59 -10.80 13.12
N SER A 94 -8.41 -10.27 12.79
CA SER A 94 -7.58 -9.55 13.76
C SER A 94 -8.13 -8.16 14.05
N ASP A 95 -7.80 -7.62 15.22
CA ASP A 95 -8.14 -6.23 15.58
C ASP A 95 -7.51 -5.24 14.60
N ALA A 96 -6.30 -5.53 14.08
CA ALA A 96 -5.66 -4.73 13.05
C ALA A 96 -6.48 -4.67 11.75
N THR A 97 -7.15 -5.76 11.35
CA THR A 97 -8.07 -5.76 10.21
C THR A 97 -9.31 -4.93 10.50
N LEU A 98 -9.95 -5.08 11.65
CA LEU A 98 -11.14 -4.29 12.00
C LEU A 98 -10.83 -2.79 12.09
N LEU A 99 -9.65 -2.43 12.61
CA LEU A 99 -9.19 -1.06 12.69
C LEU A 99 -8.96 -0.40 11.32
N ARG A 100 -8.64 -1.17 10.26
CA ARG A 100 -8.59 -0.62 8.89
C ARG A 100 -9.95 -0.08 8.45
N PHE A 101 -11.03 -0.80 8.73
CA PHE A 101 -12.39 -0.34 8.39
C PHE A 101 -12.81 0.87 9.24
N LEU A 102 -12.45 0.89 10.53
CA LEU A 102 -12.69 2.05 11.39
C LEU A 102 -11.93 3.29 10.89
N ARG A 103 -10.63 3.19 10.62
CA ARG A 103 -9.85 4.32 10.10
C ARG A 103 -10.38 4.85 8.77
N ALA A 104 -10.71 3.95 7.84
CA ALA A 104 -11.30 4.30 6.54
C ALA A 104 -12.64 5.04 6.64
N ARG A 105 -13.31 4.95 7.80
CA ARG A 105 -14.57 5.61 8.10
C ARG A 105 -14.45 6.58 9.27
N LYS A 106 -13.21 7.03 9.58
CA LYS A 106 -12.93 8.03 10.63
C LYS A 106 -13.54 7.66 11.98
N PHE A 107 -13.48 6.37 12.33
CA PHE A 107 -14.07 5.76 13.52
C PHE A 107 -15.60 5.87 13.62
N ASP A 108 -16.31 6.15 12.51
CA ASP A 108 -17.75 5.94 12.42
C ASP A 108 -18.07 4.44 12.38
N VAL A 109 -18.60 3.93 13.50
CA VAL A 109 -18.92 2.50 13.69
C VAL A 109 -19.95 2.02 12.66
N GLN A 110 -20.95 2.82 12.30
CA GLN A 110 -21.98 2.40 11.35
C GLN A 110 -21.46 2.37 9.91
N GLY A 111 -20.68 3.39 9.52
CA GLY A 111 -19.99 3.41 8.23
C GLY A 111 -18.98 2.25 8.09
N ALA A 112 -18.23 1.95 9.16
CA ALA A 112 -17.30 0.82 9.20
C ALA A 112 -18.03 -0.52 9.10
N TYR A 113 -19.13 -0.69 9.83
CA TYR A 113 -20.01 -1.86 9.71
C TYR A 113 -20.51 -2.07 8.29
N LYS A 114 -21.07 -1.02 7.67
CA LYS A 114 -21.57 -1.12 6.29
C LYS A 114 -20.48 -1.61 5.33
N GLN A 115 -19.31 -0.97 5.36
CA GLN A 115 -18.21 -1.33 4.46
C GLN A 115 -17.68 -2.75 4.76
N PHE A 116 -17.57 -3.12 6.02
CA PHE A 116 -17.10 -4.45 6.43
C PHE A 116 -18.09 -5.55 6.01
N SER A 117 -19.38 -5.39 6.27
CA SER A 117 -20.40 -6.37 5.85
C SER A 117 -20.48 -6.51 4.34
N GLU A 118 -20.46 -5.39 3.59
CA GLU A 118 -20.44 -5.42 2.12
C GLU A 118 -19.19 -6.14 1.59
N THR A 119 -18.04 -6.00 2.29
CA THR A 119 -16.82 -6.71 1.94
C THR A 119 -16.94 -8.21 2.22
N GLU A 120 -17.44 -8.60 3.38
CA GLU A 120 -17.62 -10.02 3.72
C GLU A 120 -18.61 -10.73 2.80
N ASP A 121 -19.70 -10.07 2.41
CA ASP A 121 -20.65 -10.60 1.44
C ASP A 121 -20.02 -10.71 0.07
N TRP A 122 -19.33 -9.66 -0.39
CA TRP A 122 -18.59 -9.68 -1.65
C TRP A 122 -17.54 -10.80 -1.70
N ARG A 123 -16.81 -11.04 -0.60
CA ARG A 123 -15.82 -12.12 -0.50
C ARG A 123 -16.46 -13.49 -0.68
N LYS A 124 -17.64 -13.71 -0.06
CA LYS A 124 -18.39 -14.97 -0.16
C LYS A 124 -18.98 -15.16 -1.55
N GLU A 125 -19.64 -14.13 -2.08
CA GLU A 125 -20.25 -14.14 -3.42
C GLU A 125 -19.22 -14.43 -4.51
N ASN A 126 -18.03 -13.84 -4.38
CA ASN A 126 -16.93 -14.00 -5.32
C ASN A 126 -15.91 -15.05 -4.88
N LYS A 127 -16.21 -15.85 -3.86
CA LYS A 127 -15.39 -16.98 -3.37
C LYS A 127 -13.90 -16.67 -3.32
N ILE A 128 -13.55 -15.53 -2.73
CA ILE A 128 -12.19 -14.99 -2.71
C ILE A 128 -11.22 -15.91 -1.95
N ASP A 129 -11.68 -16.52 -0.85
CA ASP A 129 -10.87 -17.48 -0.10
C ASP A 129 -10.57 -18.73 -0.96
N ASP A 130 -11.60 -19.31 -1.60
CA ASP A 130 -11.43 -20.45 -2.50
C ASP A 130 -10.53 -20.10 -3.70
N LEU A 131 -10.62 -18.87 -4.22
CA LEU A 131 -9.76 -18.37 -5.27
C LEU A 131 -8.31 -18.40 -4.82
N TYR A 132 -8.01 -17.78 -3.68
CA TYR A 132 -6.64 -17.68 -3.20
C TYR A 132 -6.03 -19.04 -2.91
N GLU A 133 -6.83 -19.93 -2.34
CA GLU A 133 -6.43 -21.30 -2.06
C GLU A 133 -6.19 -22.09 -3.34
N ASN A 134 -6.99 -21.92 -4.39
CA ASN A 134 -6.99 -22.86 -5.52
C ASN A 134 -6.50 -22.28 -6.85
N ILE A 135 -6.16 -20.99 -6.92
CA ILE A 135 -5.68 -20.32 -8.13
C ILE A 135 -4.53 -21.09 -8.78
N ARG A 136 -4.58 -21.22 -10.10
CA ARG A 136 -3.54 -21.86 -10.89
C ARG A 136 -2.25 -21.05 -10.77
N LEU A 137 -1.13 -21.73 -10.57
CA LEU A 137 0.19 -21.13 -10.44
C LEU A 137 0.52 -20.21 -11.61
N GLU A 138 0.22 -20.65 -12.83
CA GLU A 138 0.38 -19.88 -14.06
C GLU A 138 -0.44 -18.58 -14.05
N SER A 139 -1.72 -18.64 -13.68
CA SER A 139 -2.59 -17.45 -13.61
C SER A 139 -2.13 -16.49 -12.53
N TYR A 140 -1.70 -17.00 -11.37
CA TYR A 140 -1.14 -16.17 -10.29
C TYR A 140 0.13 -15.45 -10.73
N GLU A 141 1.09 -16.17 -11.33
CA GLU A 141 2.34 -15.57 -11.81
C GLU A 141 2.12 -14.60 -12.97
N ARG A 142 1.16 -14.89 -13.86
CA ARG A 142 0.78 -13.96 -14.91
C ARG A 142 0.17 -12.69 -14.33
N THR A 143 -0.70 -12.82 -13.34
CA THR A 143 -1.31 -11.69 -12.62
C THR A 143 -0.24 -10.83 -11.95
N ARG A 144 0.75 -11.47 -11.29
CA ARG A 144 1.89 -10.76 -10.68
C ARG A 144 2.63 -9.87 -11.68
N GLN A 145 2.74 -10.27 -12.94
CA GLN A 145 3.38 -9.46 -13.99
C GLN A 145 2.55 -8.27 -14.49
N MET A 146 1.28 -8.16 -14.09
CA MET A 146 0.36 -7.11 -14.52
C MET A 146 0.14 -6.02 -13.46
N TYR A 147 0.52 -6.28 -12.20
CA TYR A 147 0.19 -5.48 -11.02
C TYR A 147 1.39 -5.29 -10.09
N PRO A 148 1.34 -4.37 -9.11
CA PRO A 148 2.46 -4.11 -8.20
C PRO A 148 3.05 -5.39 -7.57
N GLN A 149 4.37 -5.46 -7.50
CA GLN A 149 5.12 -6.62 -7.03
C GLN A 149 5.91 -6.28 -5.77
N TRP A 150 5.80 -7.13 -4.74
CA TRP A 150 6.66 -7.00 -3.57
C TRP A 150 8.12 -7.24 -3.98
N THR A 151 9.00 -6.31 -3.65
CA THR A 151 10.42 -6.42 -4.00
C THR A 151 11.17 -7.41 -3.11
N GLY A 152 10.53 -7.92 -2.05
CA GLY A 152 11.20 -8.60 -0.96
C GLY A 152 11.91 -7.64 -0.01
N ARG A 153 11.66 -6.32 -0.13
CA ARG A 153 12.21 -5.25 0.71
C ARG A 153 11.15 -4.48 1.50
N ARG A 154 11.59 -3.69 2.49
CA ARG A 154 10.77 -2.84 3.37
C ARG A 154 11.40 -1.45 3.53
N ASP A 155 10.60 -0.49 3.96
CA ASP A 155 11.06 0.81 4.41
C ASP A 155 11.63 0.76 5.84
N ARG A 156 12.06 1.91 6.37
CA ARG A 156 12.65 2.00 7.72
C ARG A 156 11.68 1.67 8.87
N ARG A 157 10.37 1.70 8.62
CA ARG A 157 9.34 1.32 9.60
C ARG A 157 8.99 -0.17 9.52
N GLY A 158 9.54 -0.89 8.53
CA GLY A 158 9.20 -2.29 8.26
C GLY A 158 7.99 -2.46 7.32
N ILE A 159 7.49 -1.40 6.69
CA ILE A 159 6.39 -1.47 5.73
C ILE A 159 6.93 -1.97 4.38
N PRO A 160 6.33 -3.00 3.75
CA PRO A 160 6.84 -3.60 2.53
C PRO A 160 6.89 -2.60 1.36
N VAL A 161 7.92 -2.74 0.53
CA VAL A 161 8.12 -1.93 -0.68
C VAL A 161 7.70 -2.74 -1.90
N TYR A 162 6.78 -2.17 -2.67
CA TYR A 162 6.29 -2.70 -3.93
C TYR A 162 6.79 -1.84 -5.09
N LEU A 163 7.03 -2.47 -6.24
CA LEU A 163 7.32 -1.80 -7.50
C LEU A 163 6.17 -2.04 -8.48
N PHE A 164 5.85 -1.06 -9.32
CA PHE A 164 4.96 -1.20 -10.47
C PHE A 164 5.50 -0.45 -11.69
N GLU A 165 5.94 -1.17 -12.74
CA GLU A 165 6.30 -0.56 -14.02
C GLU A 165 5.11 -0.57 -15.00
N VAL A 166 4.48 0.59 -15.18
CA VAL A 166 3.24 0.72 -15.96
C VAL A 166 3.46 0.53 -17.47
N LYS A 167 4.67 0.76 -17.99
CA LYS A 167 4.98 0.61 -19.43
C LYS A 167 4.64 -0.78 -19.99
N HIS A 168 4.69 -1.83 -19.15
CA HIS A 168 4.36 -3.20 -19.56
C HIS A 168 2.86 -3.48 -19.59
N LEU A 169 2.04 -2.62 -18.98
CA LEU A 169 0.59 -2.70 -19.03
C LEU A 169 0.12 -2.11 -20.37
N THR A 170 0.27 -2.86 -21.47
CA THR A 170 -0.22 -2.44 -22.80
C THR A 170 -1.59 -3.04 -23.08
N SER A 171 -2.38 -2.45 -23.99
CA SER A 171 -3.67 -3.03 -24.40
C SER A 171 -3.50 -4.48 -24.88
N LYS A 172 -2.43 -4.77 -25.63
CA LYS A 172 -2.08 -6.14 -26.06
C LYS A 172 -1.89 -7.08 -24.87
N ASN A 173 -1.09 -6.69 -23.88
CA ASN A 173 -0.81 -7.53 -22.72
C ASN A 173 -2.05 -7.73 -21.84
N VAL A 174 -2.89 -6.69 -21.67
CA VAL A 174 -4.15 -6.77 -20.93
C VAL A 174 -5.15 -7.67 -21.65
N SER A 175 -5.29 -7.55 -22.97
CA SER A 175 -6.16 -8.42 -23.78
C SER A 175 -5.68 -9.86 -23.73
N GLN A 176 -4.38 -10.11 -23.89
CA GLN A 176 -3.80 -11.45 -23.79
C GLN A 176 -4.01 -12.05 -22.39
N PHE A 177 -3.73 -11.29 -21.33
CA PHE A 177 -3.98 -11.73 -19.95
C PHE A 177 -5.47 -12.06 -19.72
N SER A 178 -6.37 -11.21 -20.22
CA SER A 178 -7.82 -11.46 -20.12
C SER A 178 -8.21 -12.76 -20.83
N GLN A 179 -7.68 -13.00 -22.02
CA GLN A 179 -7.92 -14.22 -22.78
C GLN A 179 -7.37 -15.45 -22.05
N GLU A 180 -6.11 -15.40 -21.58
CA GLU A 180 -5.47 -16.48 -20.82
C GLU A 180 -6.28 -16.85 -19.57
N VAL A 181 -6.70 -15.85 -18.79
CA VAL A 181 -7.53 -16.09 -17.58
C VAL A 181 -8.90 -16.65 -17.94
N SER A 182 -9.52 -16.21 -19.04
CA SER A 182 -10.80 -16.74 -19.51
C SER A 182 -10.69 -18.18 -20.03
N GLU A 183 -9.67 -18.50 -20.82
CA GLU A 183 -9.45 -19.84 -21.41
C GLU A 183 -9.04 -20.88 -20.37
N GLN A 184 -8.25 -20.47 -19.37
CA GLN A 184 -7.84 -21.31 -18.26
C GLN A 184 -8.99 -21.64 -17.29
N GLY A 185 -10.16 -21.05 -17.53
CA GLY A 185 -11.30 -20.99 -16.65
C GLY A 185 -11.00 -20.05 -15.50
N ALA A 186 -11.80 -18.99 -15.33
CA ALA A 186 -12.12 -18.59 -13.97
C ALA A 186 -12.55 -19.90 -13.29
N SER A 187 -11.85 -20.32 -12.23
CA SER A 187 -12.12 -21.58 -11.53
C SER A 187 -13.63 -21.84 -11.53
N GLU A 188 -14.13 -23.07 -11.73
CA GLU A 188 -15.57 -23.41 -11.75
C GLU A 188 -16.39 -22.62 -10.71
N THR A 189 -15.76 -22.28 -9.59
CA THR A 189 -16.24 -21.40 -8.53
C THR A 189 -16.70 -19.98 -8.97
N HIS A 190 -16.18 -19.36 -10.02
CA HIS A 190 -16.40 -17.95 -10.39
C HIS A 190 -17.10 -17.74 -11.75
N LYS A 191 -17.60 -18.80 -12.38
CA LYS A 191 -18.27 -18.73 -13.69
C LYS A 191 -19.43 -17.72 -13.74
N ASP A 192 -20.12 -17.54 -12.61
CA ASP A 192 -21.27 -16.65 -12.48
C ASP A 192 -20.92 -15.29 -11.84
N SER A 193 -19.63 -14.99 -11.60
CA SER A 193 -19.24 -13.71 -11.02
C SER A 193 -19.48 -12.56 -12.00
N ALA A 194 -20.04 -11.46 -11.49
CA ALA A 194 -20.17 -10.21 -12.24
C ALA A 194 -18.83 -9.47 -12.40
N ILE A 195 -17.78 -9.91 -11.70
CA ILE A 195 -16.45 -9.30 -11.74
C ILE A 195 -15.63 -9.97 -12.84
N PRO A 196 -15.01 -9.19 -13.75
CA PRO A 196 -14.09 -9.75 -14.73
C PRO A 196 -13.03 -10.63 -14.08
N ALA A 197 -12.82 -11.83 -14.63
CA ALA A 197 -11.89 -12.82 -14.05
C ALA A 197 -10.47 -12.29 -13.83
N ARG A 198 -10.01 -11.37 -14.70
CA ARG A 198 -8.72 -10.65 -14.53
C ARG A 198 -8.65 -9.84 -13.23
N LEU A 199 -9.75 -9.20 -12.83
CA LEU A 199 -9.85 -8.42 -11.59
C LEU A 199 -10.02 -9.34 -10.38
N LEU A 200 -10.69 -10.48 -10.54
CA LEU A 200 -10.69 -11.53 -9.51
C LEU A 200 -9.25 -11.99 -9.20
N CYS A 201 -8.47 -12.25 -10.24
CA CYS A 201 -7.06 -12.64 -10.06
C CYS A 201 -6.25 -11.55 -9.34
N LEU A 202 -6.48 -10.26 -9.59
CA LEU A 202 -5.86 -9.17 -8.82
C LEU A 202 -6.07 -9.35 -7.31
N PHE A 203 -7.26 -9.77 -6.87
CA PHE A 203 -7.52 -9.96 -5.45
C PHE A 203 -6.72 -11.11 -4.84
N SER A 204 -6.27 -12.10 -5.61
CA SER A 204 -5.30 -13.09 -5.11
C SER A 204 -3.97 -12.44 -4.68
N LEU A 205 -3.57 -11.32 -5.30
CA LEU A 205 -2.38 -10.57 -4.89
C LEU A 205 -2.64 -9.75 -3.62
N TYR A 206 -3.86 -9.21 -3.44
CA TYR A 206 -4.26 -8.59 -2.18
C TYR A 206 -4.32 -9.60 -1.05
N GLU A 207 -4.85 -10.81 -1.30
CA GLU A 207 -4.80 -11.89 -0.31
C GLU A 207 -3.35 -12.25 0.04
N ASN A 208 -2.42 -12.29 -0.92
CA ASN A 208 -1.01 -12.49 -0.60
C ASN A 208 -0.39 -11.34 0.21
N LEU A 209 -0.75 -10.09 -0.09
CA LEU A 209 -0.34 -8.94 0.70
C LEU A 209 -0.80 -9.10 2.16
N LEU A 210 -2.08 -9.41 2.37
CA LEU A 210 -2.70 -9.47 3.70
C LEU A 210 -2.33 -10.74 4.49
N GLN A 211 -2.18 -11.88 3.81
CA GLN A 211 -2.02 -13.18 4.45
C GLN A 211 -0.56 -13.66 4.50
N PHE A 212 0.35 -13.04 3.75
CA PHE A 212 1.78 -13.40 3.76
C PHE A 212 2.70 -12.22 3.98
N VAL A 213 2.65 -11.19 3.13
CA VAL A 213 3.64 -10.11 3.19
C VAL A 213 3.49 -9.27 4.47
N HIS A 214 2.26 -8.89 4.84
CA HIS A 214 1.99 -8.14 6.06
C HIS A 214 2.37 -8.92 7.34
N PRO A 215 1.94 -10.19 7.55
CA PRO A 215 2.35 -10.95 8.72
C PRO A 215 3.86 -11.20 8.79
N LEU A 216 4.51 -11.53 7.66
CA LEU A 216 5.96 -11.70 7.61
C LEU A 216 6.69 -10.41 8.01
N CYS A 217 6.29 -9.27 7.44
CA CYS A 217 6.89 -7.98 7.79
C CYS A 217 6.58 -7.58 9.25
N SER A 218 5.42 -7.96 9.77
CA SER A 218 5.05 -7.73 11.17
C SER A 218 5.92 -8.51 12.14
N ALA A 219 6.33 -9.72 11.75
CA ALA A 219 7.18 -10.62 12.55
C ALA A 219 8.66 -10.18 12.56
N LEU A 220 9.13 -9.42 11.56
CA LEU A 220 10.52 -8.98 11.51
C LEU A 220 10.84 -7.89 12.55
N ALA A 221 12.10 -7.83 12.97
CA ALA A 221 12.59 -6.76 13.83
C ALA A 221 12.46 -5.40 13.13
N ARG A 222 11.80 -4.44 13.79
CA ARG A 222 11.51 -3.11 13.28
C ARG A 222 11.12 -2.17 14.42
N PRO A 223 11.08 -0.84 14.20
CA PRO A 223 10.47 0.08 15.14
C PRO A 223 9.00 -0.28 15.39
N ASN A 224 8.57 -0.09 16.63
CA ASN A 224 7.19 -0.24 17.09
C ASN A 224 6.59 -1.62 16.74
N PRO A 225 7.27 -2.72 17.15
CA PRO A 225 6.88 -4.08 16.78
C PRO A 225 5.50 -4.47 17.31
N GLU A 226 5.00 -3.80 18.35
CA GLU A 226 3.67 -4.01 18.92
C GLU A 226 2.54 -3.65 17.94
N THR A 227 2.78 -2.78 16.96
CA THR A 227 1.78 -2.42 15.95
C THR A 227 1.97 -3.26 14.69
N PRO A 228 0.99 -4.08 14.26
CA PRO A 228 1.11 -4.87 13.04
C PRO A 228 1.22 -4.01 11.77
N ILE A 229 1.99 -4.50 10.80
CA ILE A 229 2.05 -3.95 9.45
C ILE A 229 0.75 -4.30 8.71
N VAL A 230 0.08 -3.30 8.16
CA VAL A 230 -1.21 -3.46 7.47
C VAL A 230 -1.29 -2.70 6.15
N SER A 231 -0.19 -2.10 5.70
CA SER A 231 -0.12 -1.27 4.52
C SER A 231 1.16 -1.53 3.70
N SER A 232 1.24 -0.95 2.51
CA SER A 232 2.38 -1.05 1.59
C SER A 232 2.83 0.30 1.04
N ASN A 233 4.14 0.42 0.78
CA ASN A 233 4.72 1.51 0.00
C ASN A 233 4.85 1.09 -1.45
N ASN A 234 4.47 1.95 -2.40
CA ASN A 234 4.43 1.61 -3.83
C ASN A 234 5.28 2.59 -4.64
N ILE A 235 6.33 2.10 -5.30
CA ILE A 235 7.06 2.84 -6.34
C ILE A 235 6.36 2.56 -7.67
N VAL A 236 5.82 3.58 -8.32
CA VAL A 236 5.07 3.46 -9.58
C VAL A 236 5.82 4.19 -10.68
N ASP A 237 6.43 3.43 -11.56
CA ASP A 237 7.21 3.94 -12.69
C ASP A 237 6.34 4.02 -13.95
N ILE A 238 6.11 5.26 -14.38
CA ILE A 238 5.35 5.59 -15.58
C ILE A 238 6.26 6.07 -16.73
N SER A 239 7.57 5.88 -16.61
CA SER A 239 8.53 6.16 -17.68
C SER A 239 8.19 5.36 -18.94
N GLY A 240 8.14 6.03 -20.09
CA GLY A 240 7.88 5.40 -21.38
C GLY A 240 6.41 5.03 -21.62
N VAL A 241 5.48 5.46 -20.76
CA VAL A 241 4.04 5.34 -20.98
C VAL A 241 3.57 6.52 -21.85
N SER A 242 2.81 6.25 -22.91
CA SER A 242 2.18 7.30 -23.73
C SER A 242 0.82 7.70 -23.16
N LEU A 243 0.34 8.92 -23.48
CA LEU A 243 -1.00 9.37 -23.07
C LEU A 243 -2.08 8.42 -23.58
N MET A 244 -1.96 7.98 -24.84
CA MET A 244 -2.90 7.02 -25.44
C MET A 244 -2.87 5.66 -24.73
N GLN A 245 -1.70 5.15 -24.34
CA GLN A 245 -1.61 3.93 -23.54
C GLN A 245 -2.33 4.11 -22.20
N PHE A 246 -2.09 5.22 -21.50
CA PHE A 246 -2.76 5.50 -20.23
C PHE A 246 -4.28 5.60 -20.39
N TRP A 247 -4.74 6.29 -21.43
CA TRP A 247 -6.17 6.45 -21.73
C TRP A 247 -6.86 5.12 -22.04
N ASN A 248 -6.20 4.24 -22.79
CA ASN A 248 -6.71 2.90 -23.09
C ASN A 248 -6.82 2.01 -21.85
N LEU A 249 -6.09 2.33 -20.77
CA LEU A 249 -6.09 1.57 -19.51
C LEU A 249 -7.00 2.18 -18.45
N ARG A 250 -7.56 3.36 -18.73
CA ARG A 250 -8.36 4.19 -17.82
C ARG A 250 -9.42 3.37 -17.08
N SER A 251 -10.32 2.72 -17.81
CA SER A 251 -11.39 1.91 -17.20
C SER A 251 -10.83 0.77 -16.35
N HIS A 252 -9.79 0.06 -16.81
CA HIS A 252 -9.20 -1.03 -16.04
C HIS A 252 -8.61 -0.56 -14.70
N MET A 253 -7.87 0.55 -14.72
CA MET A 253 -7.26 1.12 -13.53
C MET A 253 -8.32 1.68 -12.57
N GLN A 254 -9.37 2.31 -13.10
CA GLN A 254 -10.49 2.80 -12.31
C GLN A 254 -11.24 1.66 -11.62
N ASP A 255 -11.59 0.59 -12.33
CA ASP A 255 -12.29 -0.57 -11.76
C ASP A 255 -11.47 -1.23 -10.65
N ALA A 256 -10.17 -1.42 -10.89
CA ALA A 256 -9.25 -1.97 -9.90
C ALA A 256 -9.19 -1.08 -8.64
N SER A 257 -9.09 0.24 -8.81
CA SER A 257 -9.05 1.20 -7.70
C SER A 257 -10.36 1.26 -6.92
N VAL A 258 -11.51 1.22 -7.60
CA VAL A 258 -12.83 1.25 -6.94
C VAL A 258 -13.00 0.01 -6.07
N LEU A 259 -12.71 -1.17 -6.62
CA LEU A 259 -12.85 -2.41 -5.87
C LEU A 259 -11.84 -2.52 -4.72
N SER A 260 -10.58 -2.08 -4.91
CA SER A 260 -9.60 -2.10 -3.83
C SER A 260 -9.97 -1.14 -2.69
N THR A 261 -10.46 0.07 -3.00
CA THR A 261 -10.89 1.02 -1.97
C THR A 261 -12.14 0.54 -1.24
N ALA A 262 -13.04 -0.16 -1.93
CA ALA A 262 -14.24 -0.74 -1.33
C ALA A 262 -13.88 -1.87 -0.34
N HIS A 263 -13.04 -2.83 -0.75
CA HIS A 263 -12.87 -4.11 -0.06
C HIS A 263 -11.53 -4.29 0.67
N TYR A 264 -10.52 -3.49 0.35
CA TYR A 264 -9.18 -3.52 0.95
C TYR A 264 -8.77 -2.15 1.50
N PRO A 265 -9.62 -1.51 2.33
CA PRO A 265 -9.34 -0.18 2.84
C PRO A 265 -8.06 -0.17 3.68
N GLU A 266 -7.38 0.99 3.69
CA GLU A 266 -6.21 1.27 4.54
C GLU A 266 -5.04 0.30 4.34
N THR A 267 -4.85 -0.20 3.11
CA THR A 267 -3.73 -1.08 2.70
C THR A 267 -2.61 -0.35 1.96
N LEU A 268 -2.78 0.95 1.70
CA LEU A 268 -1.81 1.81 1.03
C LEU A 268 -1.24 2.83 2.02
N ASP A 269 0.08 2.88 2.14
CA ASP A 269 0.77 3.90 2.93
C ASP A 269 1.25 5.05 2.05
N ARG A 270 2.21 4.83 1.13
CA ARG A 270 2.72 5.86 0.22
C ARG A 270 2.79 5.38 -1.22
N ILE A 271 2.66 6.31 -2.16
CA ILE A 271 2.93 6.08 -3.59
C ILE A 271 4.01 7.05 -4.04
N PHE A 272 5.05 6.54 -4.68
CA PHE A 272 6.11 7.33 -5.34
C PHE A 272 5.97 7.17 -6.84
N ILE A 273 5.32 8.14 -7.49
CA ILE A 273 5.17 8.20 -8.94
C ILE A 273 6.45 8.80 -9.53
N ILE A 274 7.10 8.05 -10.40
CA ILE A 274 8.38 8.43 -11.01
C ILE A 274 8.31 8.33 -12.53
N GLY A 275 9.11 9.15 -13.21
CA GLY A 275 9.13 9.16 -14.68
C GLY A 275 7.90 9.81 -15.29
N ALA A 276 7.21 10.68 -14.55
CA ALA A 276 6.01 11.36 -15.00
C ALA A 276 6.28 12.19 -16.27
N PRO A 277 5.64 11.86 -17.41
CA PRO A 277 5.78 12.63 -18.64
C PRO A 277 5.09 13.99 -18.53
N SER A 278 5.34 14.89 -19.50
CA SER A 278 4.78 16.25 -19.48
C SER A 278 3.24 16.31 -19.48
N PHE A 279 2.56 15.27 -20.00
CA PHE A 279 1.10 15.18 -19.98
C PHE A 279 0.53 14.67 -18.64
N PHE A 280 1.37 14.24 -17.70
CA PHE A 280 0.90 13.61 -16.47
C PHE A 280 0.02 14.49 -15.56
N PRO A 281 0.17 15.83 -15.49
CA PRO A 281 -0.77 16.68 -14.75
C PRO A 281 -2.24 16.48 -15.16
N THR A 282 -2.48 16.33 -16.46
CA THR A 282 -3.82 16.06 -17.00
C THR A 282 -4.38 14.76 -16.45
N VAL A 283 -3.56 13.71 -16.47
CA VAL A 283 -3.88 12.38 -15.95
C VAL A 283 -4.10 12.42 -14.43
N TRP A 284 -3.26 13.13 -13.69
CA TRP A 284 -3.35 13.27 -12.24
C TRP A 284 -4.67 13.90 -11.79
N ASN A 285 -5.17 14.90 -12.51
CA ASN A 285 -6.46 15.54 -12.23
C ASN A 285 -7.65 14.57 -12.27
N TRP A 286 -7.52 13.47 -13.01
CA TRP A 286 -8.50 12.39 -13.05
C TRP A 286 -8.22 11.34 -11.95
N ILE A 287 -6.98 10.86 -11.81
CA ILE A 287 -6.59 9.84 -10.82
C ILE A 287 -6.89 10.27 -9.38
N LYS A 288 -6.59 11.53 -9.03
CA LYS A 288 -6.75 12.02 -7.65
C LYS A 288 -8.18 11.92 -7.13
N ARG A 289 -9.18 11.76 -8.01
CA ARG A 289 -10.60 11.60 -7.64
C ARG A 289 -10.96 10.19 -7.18
N TRP A 290 -10.12 9.18 -7.40
CA TRP A 290 -10.42 7.80 -6.96
C TRP A 290 -9.97 7.55 -5.53
N PHE A 291 -9.13 8.43 -5.00
CA PHE A 291 -8.56 8.36 -3.68
C PHE A 291 -9.21 9.42 -2.78
N ASP A 292 -9.33 9.11 -1.49
CA ASP A 292 -9.70 10.10 -0.51
C ASP A 292 -8.54 11.10 -0.28
N PRO A 293 -8.80 12.30 0.27
CA PRO A 293 -7.77 13.33 0.46
C PRO A 293 -6.54 12.88 1.28
N VAL A 294 -6.71 11.96 2.25
CA VAL A 294 -5.61 11.46 3.08
C VAL A 294 -4.70 10.53 2.28
N THR A 295 -5.26 9.75 1.36
CA THR A 295 -4.46 8.94 0.44
C THR A 295 -3.73 9.83 -0.57
N VAL A 296 -4.40 10.86 -1.12
CA VAL A 296 -3.79 11.80 -2.08
C VAL A 296 -2.56 12.51 -1.49
N SER A 297 -2.60 12.93 -0.22
CA SER A 297 -1.47 13.61 0.43
C SER A 297 -0.25 12.73 0.69
N LYS A 298 -0.35 11.42 0.43
CA LYS A 298 0.75 10.45 0.55
C LYS A 298 1.29 10.01 -0.82
N ILE A 299 0.86 10.66 -1.90
CA ILE A 299 1.30 10.39 -3.27
C ILE A 299 2.32 11.45 -3.69
N PHE A 300 3.55 11.02 -3.95
CA PHE A 300 4.64 11.88 -4.39
C PHE A 300 4.83 11.72 -5.90
N ILE A 301 4.82 12.83 -6.63
CA ILE A 301 5.16 12.86 -8.06
C ILE A 301 6.54 13.46 -8.18
N LEU A 302 7.52 12.63 -8.54
CA LEU A 302 8.94 12.97 -8.47
C LEU A 302 9.53 13.20 -9.85
N SER A 303 10.31 14.26 -9.99
CA SER A 303 11.23 14.39 -11.12
C SER A 303 12.38 13.40 -11.00
N SER A 304 13.05 13.10 -12.11
CA SER A 304 14.18 12.16 -12.13
C SER A 304 15.31 12.54 -11.18
N ALA A 305 15.50 13.83 -10.90
CA ALA A 305 16.52 14.33 -9.97
C ALA A 305 16.14 14.09 -8.50
N GLU A 306 14.85 14.01 -8.18
CA GLU A 306 14.34 13.88 -6.82
C GLU A 306 14.12 12.42 -6.39
N VAL A 307 14.00 11.48 -7.34
CA VAL A 307 13.69 10.07 -7.07
C VAL A 307 14.57 9.50 -5.97
N LYS A 308 15.89 9.57 -6.13
CA LYS A 308 16.82 8.96 -5.19
C LYS A 308 16.72 9.60 -3.80
N SER A 309 16.86 10.92 -3.71
CA SER A 309 16.88 11.64 -2.43
C SER A 309 15.57 11.46 -1.65
N THR A 310 14.43 11.47 -2.34
CA THR A 310 13.13 11.27 -1.70
C THR A 310 12.96 9.83 -1.22
N LEU A 311 13.27 8.83 -2.05
CA LEU A 311 13.19 7.43 -1.61
C LEU A 311 14.12 7.14 -0.43
N GLU A 312 15.37 7.64 -0.47
CA GLU A 312 16.34 7.50 0.61
C GLU A 312 15.91 8.17 1.92
N THR A 313 14.88 9.02 1.90
CA THR A 313 14.29 9.60 3.11
C THR A 313 13.41 8.58 3.86
N PHE A 314 12.77 7.66 3.14
CA PHE A 314 11.82 6.70 3.73
C PHE A 314 12.39 5.28 3.89
N MET A 315 13.30 4.87 2.99
CA MET A 315 13.84 3.51 2.95
C MET A 315 15.35 3.50 2.74
N GLU A 316 16.00 2.42 3.19
CA GLU A 316 17.43 2.24 2.99
C GLU A 316 17.79 2.06 1.51
N PRO A 317 19.00 2.47 1.07
CA PRO A 317 19.45 2.24 -0.31
C PRO A 317 19.37 0.77 -0.74
N SER A 318 19.54 -0.19 0.18
CA SER A 318 19.39 -1.64 -0.07
C SER A 318 17.95 -2.11 -0.28
N SER A 319 16.98 -1.24 -0.07
CA SER A 319 15.55 -1.44 -0.34
C SER A 319 15.07 -0.78 -1.63
N ILE A 320 15.91 0.05 -2.26
CA ILE A 320 15.57 0.79 -3.49
C ILE A 320 16.20 0.08 -4.70
N PRO A 321 15.41 -0.31 -5.74
CA PRO A 321 15.95 -0.88 -6.96
C PRO A 321 17.08 -0.02 -7.56
N SER A 322 18.14 -0.66 -8.07
CA SER A 322 19.33 0.04 -8.58
C SER A 322 19.00 1.07 -9.68
N GLN A 323 17.97 0.82 -10.48
CA GLN A 323 17.49 1.74 -11.52
C GLN A 323 16.93 3.06 -10.97
N TYR A 324 16.64 3.13 -9.68
CA TYR A 324 16.14 4.34 -8.98
C TYR A 324 17.17 4.93 -8.01
N GLY A 325 18.44 4.54 -8.16
CA GLY A 325 19.57 5.12 -7.41
C GLY A 325 19.95 4.39 -6.12
N GLY A 326 19.29 3.27 -5.82
CA GLY A 326 19.63 2.39 -4.71
C GLY A 326 20.64 1.29 -5.05
N THR A 327 20.64 0.23 -4.24
CA THR A 327 21.55 -0.92 -4.34
C THR A 327 20.81 -2.26 -4.37
N LEU A 328 19.47 -2.26 -4.34
CA LEU A 328 18.70 -3.48 -4.49
C LEU A 328 18.82 -4.02 -5.92
N ASP A 329 19.33 -5.24 -6.03
CA ASP A 329 19.34 -5.99 -7.27
C ASP A 329 17.97 -6.66 -7.49
N PHE A 330 17.04 -5.86 -8.02
CA PHE A 330 15.67 -6.23 -8.39
C PHE A 330 15.25 -5.50 -9.66
N LYS A 331 14.68 -6.23 -10.62
CA LYS A 331 14.09 -5.70 -11.86
C LYS A 331 12.62 -6.08 -11.93
N TRP A 332 11.85 -5.32 -12.70
CA TRP A 332 10.45 -5.64 -12.94
C TRP A 332 10.26 -7.07 -13.46
N GLY A 333 9.36 -7.82 -12.82
CA GLY A 333 9.10 -9.23 -13.14
C GLY A 333 9.91 -10.22 -12.30
N ASP A 334 10.96 -9.78 -11.61
CA ASP A 334 11.71 -10.63 -10.68
C ASP A 334 10.79 -11.09 -9.53
N LEU A 335 11.10 -12.24 -8.97
CA LEU A 335 10.52 -12.66 -7.70
C LEU A 335 11.13 -11.87 -6.53
N PRO A 336 10.50 -11.84 -5.34
CA PRO A 336 11.00 -11.12 -4.19
C PRO A 336 12.47 -11.46 -3.89
N ASN A 337 13.31 -10.44 -3.75
CA ASN A 337 14.66 -10.58 -3.24
C ASN A 337 14.60 -10.27 -1.74
N MET A 338 14.72 -11.27 -0.86
CA MET A 338 14.65 -11.11 0.60
C MET A 338 15.99 -10.72 1.22
N ASP A 339 15.97 -9.98 2.33
CA ASP A 339 17.19 -9.69 3.10
C ASP A 339 17.43 -10.84 4.08
N ASP A 340 18.55 -10.80 4.81
CA ASP A 340 18.92 -11.90 5.69
C ASP A 340 17.92 -12.10 6.83
N ALA A 341 17.33 -11.02 7.34
CA ALA A 341 16.29 -11.09 8.37
C ALA A 341 15.03 -11.79 7.85
N ALA A 342 14.51 -11.38 6.67
CA ALA A 342 13.37 -12.03 6.05
C ALA A 342 13.68 -13.49 5.66
N ARG A 343 14.89 -13.76 5.16
CA ARG A 343 15.35 -15.11 4.81
C ARG A 343 15.52 -16.01 6.04
N ALA A 344 15.87 -15.46 7.20
CA ALA A 344 15.93 -16.23 8.44
C ALA A 344 14.56 -16.80 8.85
N LEU A 345 13.45 -16.10 8.53
CA LEU A 345 12.09 -16.57 8.82
C LEU A 345 11.47 -17.35 7.65
N ALA A 346 11.64 -16.84 6.43
CA ALA A 346 10.92 -17.30 5.25
C ALA A 346 11.82 -18.00 4.21
N GLY A 347 13.09 -18.28 4.55
CA GLY A 347 14.08 -18.87 3.62
C GLY A 347 13.72 -20.28 3.15
N GLY A 348 12.82 -20.99 3.84
CA GLY A 348 12.26 -22.25 3.35
C GLY A 348 11.44 -22.11 2.05
N LEU A 349 11.05 -20.88 1.68
CA LEU A 349 10.44 -20.57 0.39
C LEU A 349 11.48 -20.33 -0.72
N GLU A 350 12.78 -20.29 -0.42
CA GLU A 350 13.82 -20.10 -1.41
C GLU A 350 14.51 -21.44 -1.74
N SER A 351 14.69 -21.71 -3.02
CA SER A 351 15.60 -22.76 -3.49
C SER A 351 17.02 -22.20 -3.63
N PRO A 352 18.07 -23.02 -3.38
CA PRO A 352 19.45 -22.60 -3.60
C PRO A 352 19.68 -22.09 -5.03
N PRO A 353 20.65 -21.18 -5.24
CA PRO A 353 21.03 -20.74 -6.57
C PRO A 353 21.41 -21.92 -7.49
N ALA A 354 20.98 -21.86 -8.76
CA ALA A 354 21.34 -22.87 -9.74
C ALA A 354 22.83 -22.85 -10.14
N THR A 355 23.51 -21.73 -9.91
CA THR A 355 24.93 -21.50 -10.22
C THR A 355 25.64 -20.88 -9.03
N GLU A 356 26.94 -21.15 -8.89
CA GLU A 356 27.79 -20.50 -7.88
C GLU A 356 27.76 -18.98 -8.04
N GLY A 357 27.42 -18.25 -6.97
CA GLY A 357 27.21 -16.79 -7.01
C GLY A 357 25.86 -16.32 -7.56
N GLY A 358 24.94 -17.22 -7.91
CA GLY A 358 23.56 -16.86 -8.30
C GLY A 358 22.68 -16.46 -7.12
N LYS A 359 21.48 -15.96 -7.39
CA LYS A 359 20.48 -15.63 -6.37
C LYS A 359 19.65 -16.86 -5.98
N PRO A 360 19.22 -16.97 -4.71
CA PRO A 360 18.16 -17.91 -4.35
C PRO A 360 16.88 -17.63 -5.16
N VAL A 361 16.14 -18.69 -5.47
CA VAL A 361 14.90 -18.58 -6.25
C VAL A 361 13.72 -18.74 -5.32
N PHE A 362 12.96 -17.66 -5.13
CA PHE A 362 11.75 -17.69 -4.33
C PHE A 362 10.64 -18.55 -4.97
N LEU A 363 9.88 -19.25 -4.15
CA LEU A 363 8.78 -20.10 -4.57
C LEU A 363 7.67 -19.27 -5.24
N LYS A 364 7.30 -19.66 -6.46
CA LYS A 364 6.18 -19.06 -7.18
C LYS A 364 4.84 -19.36 -6.50
N GLY A 365 3.82 -18.54 -6.75
CA GLY A 365 2.44 -18.79 -6.32
C GLY A 365 2.08 -18.22 -4.94
N PRO A 366 0.81 -18.38 -4.52
CA PRO A 366 0.31 -17.84 -3.27
C PRO A 366 0.86 -18.61 -2.05
N VAL A 367 1.03 -17.87 -0.96
CA VAL A 367 1.57 -18.35 0.33
C VAL A 367 0.78 -17.68 1.45
N ARG A 368 0.58 -18.36 2.57
CA ARG A 368 0.06 -17.78 3.82
C ARG A 368 1.11 -17.92 4.92
N PHE A 369 1.27 -16.91 5.76
CA PHE A 369 2.25 -16.88 6.85
C PHE A 369 1.56 -17.01 8.21
N PHE A 370 2.02 -17.95 9.02
CA PHE A 370 1.70 -18.10 10.43
C PHE A 370 2.98 -17.98 11.27
N SER A 371 2.84 -17.87 12.59
CA SER A 371 3.98 -17.72 13.49
C SER A 371 4.94 -18.92 13.51
N ASP A 372 4.45 -20.11 13.21
CA ASP A 372 5.17 -21.38 13.30
C ASP A 372 5.36 -22.09 11.93
N HIS A 373 4.59 -21.70 10.91
CA HIS A 373 4.70 -22.27 9.56
C HIS A 373 4.20 -21.31 8.48
N MET A 374 4.52 -21.61 7.22
CA MET A 374 3.97 -20.99 6.04
C MET A 374 3.26 -22.06 5.21
N GLU A 375 2.06 -21.76 4.72
CA GLU A 375 1.31 -22.65 3.84
C GLU A 375 1.51 -22.23 2.38
N VAL A 376 1.94 -23.16 1.55
CA VAL A 376 1.99 -23.03 0.10
C VAL A 376 0.60 -23.33 -0.45
N LEU A 377 0.03 -22.40 -1.21
CA LEU A 377 -1.35 -22.48 -1.74
C LEU A 377 -1.36 -22.53 -3.27
N GLY A 378 -2.53 -22.67 -3.88
CA GLY A 378 -2.74 -22.74 -5.33
C GLY A 378 -2.69 -24.16 -5.90
N SER A 379 -2.75 -24.25 -7.22
CA SER A 379 -2.67 -25.50 -7.98
C SER A 379 -1.65 -25.41 -9.12
N ASP A 380 -0.99 -26.52 -9.44
CA ASP A 380 -0.10 -26.65 -10.60
C ASP A 380 -0.57 -27.83 -11.45
N GLN A 381 -0.77 -27.59 -12.75
CA GLN A 381 -1.32 -28.57 -13.69
C GLN A 381 -2.59 -29.28 -13.17
N GLY A 382 -3.48 -28.54 -12.50
CA GLY A 382 -4.73 -29.05 -11.93
C GLY A 382 -4.59 -29.83 -10.62
N LYS A 383 -3.38 -29.96 -10.06
CA LYS A 383 -3.14 -30.62 -8.76
C LYS A 383 -2.87 -29.56 -7.68
N PRO A 384 -3.48 -29.66 -6.49
CA PRO A 384 -3.12 -28.80 -5.37
C PRO A 384 -1.64 -28.94 -5.03
N ARG A 385 -0.95 -27.82 -4.79
CA ARG A 385 0.47 -27.79 -4.40
C ARG A 385 0.68 -27.49 -2.91
N ARG A 386 -0.27 -27.95 -2.07
CA ARG A 386 -0.30 -27.67 -0.63
C ARG A 386 0.92 -28.24 0.06
N ALA A 387 1.64 -27.39 0.79
CA ALA A 387 2.78 -27.78 1.61
C ALA A 387 2.93 -26.83 2.79
N ASN A 388 3.32 -27.35 3.95
CA ASN A 388 3.65 -26.54 5.11
C ASN A 388 5.16 -26.45 5.26
N ILE A 389 5.68 -25.23 5.31
CA ILE A 389 7.09 -24.93 5.48
C ILE A 389 7.27 -24.36 6.88
N PRO A 390 7.99 -25.03 7.79
CA PRO A 390 8.20 -24.52 9.14
C PRO A 390 8.86 -23.14 9.15
N VAL A 391 8.40 -22.26 10.05
CA VAL A 391 9.06 -21.00 10.37
C VAL A 391 9.96 -21.24 11.58
N PRO A 392 11.25 -20.91 11.52
CA PRO A 392 12.14 -21.08 12.67
C PRO A 392 11.65 -20.28 13.88
N PRO A 393 11.77 -20.81 15.11
CA PRO A 393 11.41 -20.07 16.31
C PRO A 393 12.20 -18.76 16.37
N GLN A 394 11.49 -17.64 16.56
CA GLN A 394 12.16 -16.37 16.79
C GLN A 394 12.90 -16.42 18.13
N ALA A 395 14.22 -16.27 18.10
CA ALA A 395 14.96 -15.92 19.29
C ALA A 395 14.39 -14.58 19.80
N ALA A 396 14.08 -14.47 21.09
CA ALA A 396 13.56 -13.25 21.68
C ALA A 396 14.55 -12.10 21.41
N THR A 397 14.27 -11.28 20.41
CA THR A 397 15.11 -10.15 20.05
C THR A 397 14.94 -9.09 21.14
N THR A 398 15.99 -8.88 21.93
CA THR A 398 16.11 -7.69 22.77
C THR A 398 15.93 -6.47 21.87
N ALA A 399 14.92 -5.65 22.15
CA ALA A 399 14.68 -4.41 21.42
C ALA A 399 15.98 -3.58 21.33
N PRO A 400 16.29 -2.96 20.18
CA PRO A 400 17.33 -1.94 20.15
C PRO A 400 16.94 -0.83 21.14
N ALA A 401 17.91 -0.38 21.94
CA ALA A 401 17.72 0.67 22.93
C ALA A 401 16.99 1.86 22.31
N ALA A 402 15.97 2.38 23.01
CA ALA A 402 15.28 3.60 22.65
C ALA A 402 16.33 4.68 22.35
N VAL A 403 16.23 5.29 21.17
CA VAL A 403 16.99 6.48 20.84
C VAL A 403 16.64 7.53 21.89
N GLU A 404 17.62 7.95 22.69
CA GLU A 404 17.43 9.03 23.67
C GLU A 404 16.82 10.23 22.96
N GLU A 405 15.73 10.77 23.54
CA GLU A 405 15.17 12.06 23.14
C GLU A 405 16.31 13.10 23.11
N PRO A 406 16.43 13.91 22.06
CA PRO A 406 17.37 15.02 22.10
C PRO A 406 16.95 15.95 23.23
N ALA A 407 17.90 16.22 24.12
CA ALA A 407 17.73 17.08 25.29
C ALA A 407 16.95 18.34 24.93
N THR A 408 15.90 18.61 25.72
CA THR A 408 15.11 19.83 25.67
C THR A 408 16.02 21.05 25.82
N VAL A 409 16.15 21.81 24.74
CA VAL A 409 16.69 23.17 24.80
C VAL A 409 15.68 24.01 25.59
N PRO A 410 16.08 24.73 26.66
CA PRO A 410 15.13 25.55 27.41
C PRO A 410 14.59 26.66 26.51
N ALA A 411 13.26 26.80 26.49
CA ALA A 411 12.58 27.88 25.81
C ALA A 411 13.11 29.24 26.30
N ALA A 412 13.60 30.05 25.37
CA ALA A 412 13.87 31.45 25.62
C ALA A 412 12.53 32.14 25.98
N SER A 413 12.51 32.74 27.16
CA SER A 413 11.39 33.54 27.66
C SER A 413 11.10 34.73 26.74
N ASP A 414 9.83 34.86 26.35
CA ASP A 414 9.27 36.05 25.74
C ASP A 414 9.51 37.27 26.64
N GLU A 415 10.44 38.16 26.23
CA GLU A 415 10.53 39.51 26.76
C GLU A 415 9.86 40.48 25.79
N LYS A 416 8.79 41.11 26.29
CA LYS A 416 8.04 42.21 25.69
C LYS A 416 8.99 43.30 25.17
N VAL A 417 8.84 43.65 23.89
CA VAL A 417 9.36 44.90 23.35
C VAL A 417 8.42 46.03 23.79
N GLU A 418 8.81 46.77 24.83
CA GLU A 418 8.23 48.07 25.18
C GLU A 418 9.19 49.17 24.68
N ALA A 419 8.62 50.17 24.00
CA ALA A 419 9.33 51.25 23.33
C ALA A 419 10.05 52.18 24.32
N VAL A 420 11.27 52.62 23.97
CA VAL A 420 11.99 53.68 24.69
C VAL A 420 12.37 54.78 23.70
N GLU A 421 11.84 55.97 23.95
CA GLU A 421 12.18 57.26 23.31
C GLU A 421 13.62 57.71 23.66
N PRO A 422 14.22 58.60 22.84
CA PRO A 422 15.65 58.87 22.89
C PRO A 422 16.02 59.90 23.96
N ALA A 423 17.06 59.61 24.75
CA ALA A 423 17.68 60.57 25.67
C ALA A 423 19.04 61.05 25.14
N ALA A 424 19.16 62.37 25.04
CA ALA A 424 20.30 63.12 24.56
C ALA A 424 21.55 62.99 25.46
N ALA A 425 22.72 63.12 24.85
CA ALA A 425 24.01 63.30 25.52
C ALA A 425 24.77 64.49 24.89
N PRO A 426 25.69 65.12 25.64
CA PRO A 426 25.76 66.58 25.73
C PRO A 426 26.79 67.24 24.81
N VAL A 427 26.54 68.53 24.58
CA VAL A 427 27.40 69.49 23.87
C VAL A 427 28.60 69.84 24.73
N GLU A 428 29.81 69.59 24.22
CA GLU A 428 31.04 70.25 24.66
C GLU A 428 31.58 71.13 23.53
N THR A 429 31.51 72.43 23.79
CA THR A 429 32.08 73.52 23.01
C THR A 429 33.59 73.62 23.24
N THR A 430 34.38 73.56 22.17
CA THR A 430 35.65 74.31 22.09
C THR A 430 35.71 75.05 20.76
N ALA A 431 35.84 76.37 20.87
CA ALA A 431 35.97 77.34 19.78
C ALA A 431 37.44 77.84 19.72
N PRO A 432 37.83 78.81 18.87
CA PRO A 432 38.65 78.57 17.69
C PRO A 432 39.99 79.37 17.69
N ALA A 433 40.89 79.04 16.76
CA ALA A 433 41.93 79.93 16.19
C ALA A 433 42.62 79.14 15.05
N ALA A 434 42.93 79.67 13.86
CA ALA A 434 42.82 80.99 13.26
C ALA A 434 42.78 80.81 11.73
#